data_AF-A0A2D5UZH3-F1
#
_entry.id   AF-A0A2D5UZH3-F1
#
_cell.length_a   1.000
_cell.length_b   1.000
_cell.length_c   1.000
_cell.angle_alpha   90.00
_cell.angle_beta   90.00
_cell.angle_gamma   90.00
#
_symmetry.space_group_name_H-M   'P 1'
#
loop_
_entity.id
_entity.type
_entity.pdbx_description
1 polymer ?
#
loop_
_entity_poly.entity_id
_entity_poly.type
_entity_poly.pdbx_seq_one_letter_code
_entity_poly.pdbx_strand_id
1 'polypeptide(L)' 'MAWFLDIADKVDVVDRKGEKLFCPPHCFPHKIMFTKPITDEPCHFRRAGWRMLHHLSFCFILRCPYRRRMKEAYKKDSK' A
#
# COMPACT_ATOMS: atom_id res chain seq x y z
N MET A 1 2.83 9.73 -24.66
CA MET A 1 1.60 9.52 -23.87
C MET A 1 1.88 8.50 -22.76
N ALA A 2 2.38 8.91 -21.60
CA ALA A 2 2.71 7.98 -20.50
C ALA A 2 2.82 8.67 -19.12
N TRP A 3 1.89 9.56 -18.78
CA TRP A 3 2.00 10.44 -17.58
C TRP A 3 0.74 10.47 -16.69
N PHE A 4 -0.23 9.55 -16.86
CA PHE A 4 -1.53 9.60 -16.17
C PHE A 4 -1.98 8.29 -15.48
N LEU A 5 -1.20 7.22 -15.51
CA LEU A 5 -1.56 5.95 -14.87
C LEU A 5 -0.46 5.53 -13.91
N ASP A 6 -0.58 5.86 -12.61
CA ASP A 6 -0.41 4.89 -11.50
C ASP A 6 -0.37 5.54 -10.11
N ILE A 7 -0.08 6.84 -9.99
CA ILE A 7 0.20 7.46 -8.67
C ILE A 7 -1.09 7.91 -7.93
N ALA A 8 -2.09 8.44 -8.65
CA ALA A 8 -3.27 9.07 -8.04
C ALA A 8 -4.22 8.12 -7.28
N ASP A 9 -4.04 6.81 -7.45
CA ASP A 9 -4.87 5.79 -6.83
C ASP A 9 -4.36 5.36 -5.44
N LYS A 10 -3.15 5.79 -5.05
CA LYS A 10 -2.58 5.51 -3.73
C LYS A 10 -3.14 6.49 -2.70
N VAL A 11 -3.58 5.96 -1.57
CA VAL A 11 -4.00 6.76 -0.41
C VAL A 11 -3.25 6.25 0.81
N ASP A 12 -2.45 7.14 1.40
CA ASP A 12 -1.66 6.82 2.59
C ASP A 12 -2.55 6.60 3.81
N VAL A 13 -2.23 5.56 4.58
CA VAL A 13 -2.88 5.23 5.84
C VAL A 13 -2.08 5.86 6.97
N VAL A 14 -2.72 6.81 7.65
CA VAL A 14 -2.18 7.46 8.85
C VAL A 14 -2.73 6.82 10.13
N ASP A 15 -1.98 6.92 11.22
CA ASP A 15 -2.46 6.55 12.54
C ASP A 15 -3.47 7.57 13.09
N ARG A 16 -4.08 7.28 14.24
CA ARG A 16 -5.04 8.16 14.94
C ARG A 16 -4.48 9.54 15.28
N LYS A 17 -3.15 9.68 15.35
CA LYS A 17 -2.44 10.94 15.58
C LYS A 17 -2.07 11.68 14.29
N GLY A 18 -2.43 11.14 13.12
CA GLY A 18 -2.05 11.68 11.82
C GLY A 18 -0.65 11.28 11.34
N GLU A 19 0.04 10.39 12.06
CA GLU A 19 1.39 9.95 11.71
C GLU A 19 1.37 8.92 10.58
N LYS A 20 2.32 9.01 9.64
CA LYS A 20 2.45 8.04 8.55
C LYS A 20 2.84 6.68 9.11
N LEU A 21 2.05 5.65 8.76
CA LEU A 21 2.44 4.26 8.99
C LEU A 21 3.32 3.81 7.82
N PHE A 22 4.24 2.87 8.07
CA PHE A 22 5.14 2.36 7.03
C PHE A 22 4.87 0.87 6.75
N CYS A 23 5.04 0.47 5.49
CA CYS A 23 5.00 -0.93 5.11
C CYS A 23 6.21 -1.68 5.70
N PRO A 24 6.07 -2.99 6.00
CA PRO A 24 7.23 -3.81 6.30
C PRO A 24 8.22 -3.81 5.11
N PRO A 25 9.53 -4.00 5.36
CA PRO A 25 10.53 -4.07 4.30
C PRO A 25 10.15 -5.08 3.24
N HIS A 26 10.08 -4.64 1.99
CA HIS A 26 9.68 -5.51 0.88
C HIS A 26 10.34 -5.13 -0.43
N CYS A 27 10.55 -6.12 -1.29
CA CYS A 27 11.01 -5.92 -2.67
C CYS A 27 9.86 -6.08 -3.68
N PHE A 28 8.72 -6.63 -3.26
CA PHE A 28 7.57 -6.96 -4.12
C PHE A 28 6.34 -6.12 -3.74
N PRO A 29 5.56 -5.61 -4.72
CA PRO A 29 5.61 -5.89 -6.16
C PRO A 29 6.65 -5.06 -6.95
N HIS A 30 7.45 -4.22 -6.29
CA HIS A 30 8.38 -3.25 -6.90
C HIS A 30 9.64 -3.86 -7.53
N LYS A 31 9.59 -5.15 -7.90
CA LYS A 31 10.77 -6.00 -8.13
C LYS A 31 11.60 -5.50 -9.31
N ILE A 32 12.68 -4.80 -8.99
CA ILE A 32 13.90 -4.75 -9.80
C ILE A 32 14.83 -5.79 -9.17
N MET A 33 15.37 -6.73 -9.95
CA MET A 33 16.30 -7.72 -9.40
C MET A 33 17.52 -7.00 -8.80
N PHE A 34 18.01 -7.49 -7.65
CA PHE A 34 19.19 -6.98 -6.93
C PHE A 34 19.05 -5.63 -6.21
N THR A 35 17.84 -5.09 -6.02
CA THR A 35 17.64 -3.88 -5.21
C THR A 35 17.41 -4.19 -3.73
N LYS A 36 17.86 -3.27 -2.86
CA LYS A 36 17.58 -3.31 -1.42
C LYS A 36 16.05 -3.24 -1.19
N PRO A 37 15.52 -3.90 -0.14
CA PRO A 37 14.11 -3.80 0.21
C PRO A 37 13.73 -2.34 0.48
N ILE A 38 12.54 -1.96 0.05
CA ILE A 38 11.96 -0.65 0.32
C ILE A 38 11.52 -0.64 1.79
N THR A 39 12.05 0.29 2.58
CA THR A 39 11.80 0.39 4.03
C THR A 39 11.06 1.67 4.41
N ASP A 40 10.97 2.61 3.49
CA ASP A 40 10.45 3.97 3.65
C ASP A 40 9.12 4.18 2.93
N GLU A 41 8.52 3.12 2.38
CA GLU A 41 7.20 3.23 1.75
C GLU A 41 6.10 3.38 2.80
N PRO A 42 5.30 4.47 2.76
CA PRO A 42 4.13 4.61 3.59
C PRO A 42 3.12 3.48 3.33
N CYS A 43 2.49 3.00 4.40
CA CYS A 43 1.35 2.11 4.30
C CYS A 43 0.26 2.83 3.51
N HIS A 44 -0.25 2.19 2.47
CA HIS A 44 -1.23 2.79 1.57
C HIS A 44 -2.24 1.75 1.13
N PHE A 45 -3.42 2.22 0.72
CA PHE A 45 -4.35 1.42 -0.05
C PHE A 45 -4.45 1.96 -1.49
N ARG A 46 -4.99 1.13 -2.37
CA ARG A 46 -5.32 1.47 -3.76
C ARG A 46 -6.84 1.66 -3.85
N ARG A 47 -7.34 2.73 -4.47
CA ARG A 47 -8.80 2.94 -4.61
C ARG A 47 -9.44 1.93 -5.57
N ALA A 48 -8.74 1.64 -6.67
CA ALA A 48 -9.17 0.67 -7.65
C ALA A 48 -9.22 -0.74 -7.04
N GLY A 49 -10.40 -1.37 -7.01
CA GLY A 49 -10.62 -2.64 -6.31
C GLY A 49 -9.70 -3.78 -6.76
N TRP A 50 -9.39 -3.89 -8.06
CA TRP A 50 -8.47 -4.91 -8.58
C TRP A 50 -7.01 -4.67 -8.13
N ARG A 51 -6.57 -3.41 -8.04
CA ARG A 51 -5.26 -3.04 -7.49
C ARG A 51 -5.20 -3.24 -5.98
N MET A 52 -6.29 -2.96 -5.28
CA MET A 52 -6.40 -3.23 -3.85
C MET A 52 -6.33 -4.73 -3.56
N LEU A 53 -7.02 -5.55 -4.36
CA LEU A 53 -6.96 -7.00 -4.27
C LEU A 53 -5.53 -7.52 -4.52
N HIS A 54 -4.88 -7.00 -5.57
CA HIS A 54 -3.47 -7.29 -5.86
C HIS A 54 -2.55 -6.86 -4.71
N HIS A 55 -2.71 -5.66 -4.16
CA HIS A 55 -1.94 -5.19 -3.01
C HIS A 55 -2.18 -6.06 -1.76
N LEU A 56 -3.41 -6.49 -1.52
CA LEU A 56 -3.80 -7.28 -0.36
C LEU A 56 -3.14 -8.65 -0.28
N SER A 57 -2.83 -9.28 -1.42
CA SER A 57 -2.11 -10.55 -1.45
C SER A 57 -0.66 -10.36 -1.02
N PHE A 58 0.05 -9.35 -1.53
CA PHE A 58 1.41 -9.02 -1.07
C PHE A 58 1.42 -8.59 0.39
N CYS A 59 0.48 -7.73 0.79
CA CYS A 59 0.33 -7.27 2.18
C CYS A 59 0.12 -8.45 3.15
N PHE A 60 -0.53 -9.53 2.71
CA PHE A 60 -0.66 -10.78 3.46
C PHE A 60 0.64 -11.58 3.52
N ILE A 61 1.32 -11.78 2.38
CA ILE A 61 2.61 -12.48 2.29
C ILE A 61 3.67 -11.79 3.17
N LEU A 62 3.71 -10.46 3.13
CA LEU A 62 4.62 -9.61 3.88
C LEU A 62 4.25 -9.47 5.37
N ARG A 63 3.16 -10.11 5.82
CA ARG A 63 2.67 -10.05 7.22
C ARG A 63 2.54 -8.61 7.74
N CYS A 64 2.01 -7.71 6.93
CA CYS A 64 1.89 -6.30 7.30
C CYS A 64 1.05 -6.12 8.59
N PRO A 65 1.60 -5.46 9.64
CA PRO A 65 0.90 -5.29 10.92
C PRO A 65 -0.30 -4.35 10.80
N TYR A 66 -0.32 -3.48 9.79
CA TYR A 66 -1.36 -2.48 9.58
C TYR A 66 -2.42 -2.92 8.57
N ARG A 67 -2.36 -4.15 8.06
CA ARG A 67 -3.29 -4.68 7.05
C ARG A 67 -4.77 -4.50 7.42
N ARG A 68 -5.12 -4.69 8.70
CA ARG A 68 -6.50 -4.51 9.18
C ARG A 68 -6.94 -3.05 9.07
N ARG A 69 -6.11 -2.12 9.54
CA ARG A 69 -6.38 -0.67 9.50
C ARG A 69 -6.49 -0.17 8.06
N MET A 70 -5.61 -0.63 7.19
CA MET A 70 -5.67 -0.31 5.75
C MET A 70 -6.99 -0.77 5.12
N LYS A 71 -7.46 -1.99 5.41
CA LYS A 71 -8.77 -2.47 4.93
C LYS A 71 -9.94 -1.62 5.44
N GLU A 72 -9.90 -1.23 6.72
CA GLU A 72 -10.91 -0.36 7.32
C GLU A 72 -10.92 1.02 6.66
N ALA A 73 -9.74 1.59 6.38
CA ALA A 73 -9.60 2.86 5.65
C ALA A 73 -10.17 2.77 4.22
N TYR A 74 -9.81 1.70 3.49
CA TYR A 74 -10.35 1.46 2.15
C TYR A 74 -11.88 1.35 2.12
N LYS A 75 -12.47 0.63 3.10
CA LYS A 75 -13.93 0.50 3.23
C LYS A 75 -14.63 1.82 3.52
N LYS A 76 -13.95 2.76 4.18
CA LYS A 76 -14.48 4.11 4.44
C LYS A 76 -14.40 5.01 3.22
N ASP A 77 -13.33 4.91 2.42
CA ASP A 77 -13.14 5.68 1.18
C ASP A 77 -14.03 5.19 0.03
N SER A 78 -14.43 3.92 0.03
CA SER A 78 -15.33 3.33 -0.98
C SER A 78 -16.83 3.60 -0.74
N LYS A 79 -17.18 4.45 0.24
CA LYS A 79 -18.56 4.86 0.55
C LYS A 79 -18.78 6.30 0.11
#